data_AF-A0A482W8Y5-F1
#
_entry.id   AF-A0A482W8Y5-F1
#
_cell.length_a   1.000
_cell.length_b   1.000
_cell.length_c   1.000
_cell.angle_alpha   90.00
_cell.angle_beta   90.00
_cell.angle_gamma   90.00
#
_symmetry.space_group_name_H-M   'P 1'
#
loop_
_entity.id
_entity.type
_entity.pdbx_description
1 polymer ?
#
loop_
_entity_poly.entity_id
_entity_poly.type
_entity_poly.pdbx_seq_one_letter_code
_entity_poly.pdbx_strand_id
1 'polypeptide(L)'
;AILFYQFGSLGITAGAHRLWSHRSYKAKWPLRLILTFFNTLAFALSVIDWSRNHRLHHKFSETDADPHNAKRGFFFSHIGWLLCRRHSQVEEKLKQIDVSDLWADPLLMYQHKYYHSLMLLTCFVIPTLIPMYFWSETFENAFHINLFRYCLTLNAFMLVNSAAHLYGCKPYDRFINPSENFAVNVLALGEG
;
A
#
# COMPACT_ATOMS: atom_id res chain seq x y z
N ALA A 1 5.20 17.98 -1.40
CA ALA A 1 4.38 16.99 -0.67
C ALA A 1 3.25 16.41 -1.51
N ILE A 2 2.27 17.21 -1.96
CA ILE A 2 1.05 16.71 -2.63
C ILE A 2 1.33 15.82 -3.85
N LEU A 3 2.25 16.22 -4.73
CA LEU A 3 2.61 15.40 -5.90
C LEU A 3 3.21 14.05 -5.49
N PHE A 4 4.13 14.03 -4.53
CA PHE A 4 4.69 12.77 -4.01
C PHE A 4 3.65 11.89 -3.31
N TYR A 5 2.67 12.51 -2.64
CA TYR A 5 1.53 11.79 -2.10
C TYR A 5 0.73 11.11 -3.22
N GLN A 6 0.37 11.84 -4.29
CA GLN A 6 -0.37 11.30 -5.43
C GLN A 6 0.43 10.20 -6.15
N PHE A 7 1.72 10.40 -6.38
CA PHE A 7 2.59 9.39 -6.97
C PHE A 7 2.66 8.13 -6.11
N GLY A 8 2.90 8.27 -4.82
CA GLY A 8 2.89 7.14 -3.88
C GLY A 8 1.56 6.38 -3.90
N SER A 9 0.44 7.11 -3.82
CA SER A 9 -0.90 6.54 -3.91
C SER A 9 -1.11 5.78 -5.23
N LEU A 10 -0.74 6.34 -6.39
CA LEU A 10 -0.81 5.64 -7.68
C LEU A 10 0.05 4.36 -7.73
N GLY A 11 1.21 4.38 -7.07
CA GLY A 11 2.07 3.20 -6.94
C GLY A 11 1.38 2.06 -6.18
N ILE A 12 0.54 2.39 -5.19
CA ILE A 12 -0.30 1.41 -4.48
C ILE A 12 -1.50 1.03 -5.33
N THR A 13 -2.33 2.00 -5.74
CA THR A 13 -3.65 1.76 -6.33
C THR A 13 -3.57 1.19 -7.75
N ALA A 14 -2.90 1.88 -8.67
CA ALA A 14 -2.73 1.40 -10.03
C ALA A 14 -1.71 0.25 -10.07
N GLY A 15 -0.62 0.37 -9.30
CA GLY A 15 0.43 -0.64 -9.24
C GLY A 15 0.08 -1.85 -8.38
N ALA A 16 0.50 -1.83 -7.11
CA ALA A 16 0.46 -3.00 -6.22
C ALA A 16 -0.92 -3.67 -6.16
N HIS A 17 -1.98 -2.86 -6.12
CA HIS A 17 -3.36 -3.31 -6.05
C HIS A 17 -3.86 -3.84 -7.39
N ARG A 18 -4.17 -2.95 -8.35
CA ARG A 18 -4.89 -3.32 -9.58
C ARG A 18 -4.02 -4.14 -10.55
N LEU A 19 -2.78 -3.71 -10.80
CA LEU A 19 -1.89 -4.38 -11.75
C LEU A 19 -1.34 -5.71 -11.21
N TRP A 20 -0.71 -5.70 -10.04
CA TRP A 20 0.04 -6.86 -9.55
C TRP A 20 -0.77 -7.80 -8.66
N SER A 21 -1.69 -7.30 -7.83
CA SER A 21 -2.51 -8.19 -6.99
C SER A 21 -3.67 -8.78 -7.75
N HIS A 22 -4.45 -7.96 -8.45
CA HIS A 22 -5.67 -8.39 -9.15
C HIS A 22 -5.48 -8.70 -10.63
N ARG A 23 -4.36 -8.30 -11.23
CA ARG A 23 -4.10 -8.48 -12.67
C ARG A 23 -5.23 -7.94 -13.55
N SER A 24 -5.84 -6.82 -13.15
CA SER A 24 -7.01 -6.24 -13.84
C SER A 24 -6.67 -5.61 -15.18
N TYR A 25 -5.39 -5.34 -15.44
CA TYR A 25 -4.88 -4.87 -16.73
C TYR A 25 -3.43 -5.32 -16.95
N LYS A 26 -2.92 -5.11 -18.18
CA LYS A 26 -1.51 -5.34 -18.54
C LYS A 26 -0.81 -4.02 -18.81
N ALA A 27 0.41 -3.88 -18.32
CA ALA A 27 1.24 -2.70 -18.52
C ALA A 27 2.52 -3.04 -19.30
N LYS A 28 2.91 -2.16 -20.22
CA LYS A 28 4.24 -2.24 -20.85
C LYS A 28 5.33 -1.86 -19.84
N TRP A 29 6.56 -2.25 -20.15
CA TRP A 29 7.73 -2.05 -19.27
C TRP A 29 7.88 -0.62 -18.72
N PRO A 30 7.70 0.47 -19.50
CA PRO A 30 7.86 1.84 -18.95
C PRO A 30 6.88 2.15 -17.82
N LEU A 31 5.60 1.79 -17.96
CA LEU A 31 4.60 2.02 -16.93
C LEU A 31 4.86 1.14 -15.69
N ARG A 32 5.29 -0.12 -15.89
CA ARG A 32 5.67 -0.99 -14.78
C ARG A 32 6.80 -0.39 -13.96
N LEU A 33 7.85 0.12 -14.63
CA LEU A 33 8.97 0.79 -13.96
C LEU A 33 8.50 2.01 -13.14
N ILE A 34 7.66 2.87 -13.73
CA ILE A 34 7.11 4.06 -13.05
C ILE A 34 6.30 3.64 -11.81
N LEU A 35 5.40 2.67 -11.94
CA LEU A 35 4.56 2.21 -10.83
C LEU A 35 5.36 1.50 -9.75
N THR A 36 6.43 0.78 -10.09
CA THR A 36 7.34 0.16 -9.11
C THR A 36 8.09 1.25 -8.33
N PHE A 37 8.59 2.29 -9.00
CA PHE A 37 9.23 3.44 -8.35
C PHE A 37 8.26 4.18 -7.42
N PHE A 38 7.04 4.42 -7.89
CA PHE A 38 5.97 5.04 -7.10
C PHE A 38 5.56 4.20 -5.89
N ASN A 39 5.48 2.88 -6.03
CA ASN A 39 5.21 1.99 -4.90
C ASN A 39 6.33 2.07 -3.85
N THR A 40 7.61 2.12 -4.27
CA THR A 40 8.74 2.27 -3.35
C THR A 40 8.74 3.62 -2.63
N LEU A 41 8.35 4.71 -3.31
CA LEU A 41 8.11 6.03 -2.72
C LEU A 41 6.99 6.04 -1.66
N ALA A 42 5.98 5.18 -1.82
CA ALA A 42 4.85 5.08 -0.89
C ALA A 42 5.23 4.39 0.43
N PHE A 43 6.30 3.58 0.43
CA PHE A 43 6.77 2.79 1.56
C PHE A 43 5.66 1.92 2.18
N ALA A 44 5.02 1.09 1.35
CA ALA A 44 3.98 0.14 1.76
C ALA A 44 4.39 -1.30 1.41
N LEU A 45 5.53 -1.77 1.93
CA LEU A 45 6.19 -3.03 1.55
C LEU A 45 6.62 -3.11 0.07
N SER A 46 7.45 -4.10 -0.26
CA SER A 46 7.76 -4.41 -1.67
C SER A 46 6.48 -4.83 -2.41
N VAL A 47 6.44 -4.65 -3.73
CA VAL A 47 5.27 -5.05 -4.53
C VAL A 47 4.93 -6.53 -4.32
N ILE A 48 5.95 -7.40 -4.23
CA ILE A 48 5.77 -8.83 -4.01
C ILE A 48 5.10 -9.09 -2.66
N ASP A 49 5.63 -8.51 -1.58
CA ASP A 49 5.10 -8.73 -0.23
C ASP A 49 3.71 -8.11 -0.06
N TRP A 50 3.51 -6.89 -0.57
CA TRP A 50 2.20 -6.22 -0.51
C TRP A 50 1.16 -7.06 -1.25
N SER A 51 1.46 -7.46 -2.49
CA SER A 51 0.53 -8.25 -3.30
C SER A 51 0.23 -9.61 -2.70
N ARG A 52 1.22 -10.25 -2.06
CA ARG A 52 1.03 -11.51 -1.35
C ARG A 52 0.06 -11.35 -0.16
N ASN A 53 0.24 -10.32 0.65
CA ASN A 53 -0.66 -10.04 1.78
C ASN A 53 -2.05 -9.63 1.29
N HIS A 54 -2.16 -8.88 0.20
CA HIS A 54 -3.42 -8.45 -0.37
C HIS A 54 -4.24 -9.62 -0.95
N ARG A 55 -3.58 -10.51 -1.70
CA ARG A 55 -4.21 -11.76 -2.19
C ARG A 55 -4.69 -12.63 -1.02
N LEU A 56 -3.93 -12.69 0.08
CA LEU A 56 -4.34 -13.39 1.30
C LEU A 56 -5.59 -12.75 1.92
N HIS A 57 -5.58 -11.42 2.08
CA HIS A 57 -6.69 -10.65 2.62
C HIS A 57 -7.99 -10.94 1.86
N HIS A 58 -7.98 -10.86 0.53
CA HIS A 58 -9.19 -11.18 -0.25
C HIS A 58 -9.65 -12.63 -0.10
N LYS A 59 -8.72 -13.58 0.01
CA LYS A 59 -9.06 -15.01 0.09
C LYS A 59 -9.64 -15.40 1.45
N PHE A 60 -9.21 -14.73 2.52
CA PHE A 60 -9.55 -15.08 3.90
C PHE A 60 -10.08 -13.90 4.71
N SER A 61 -10.71 -12.95 4.03
CA SER A 61 -11.18 -11.69 4.60
C SER A 61 -12.03 -11.93 5.85
N GLU A 62 -11.79 -11.13 6.89
CA GLU A 62 -12.48 -11.23 8.18
C GLU A 62 -12.36 -12.58 8.90
N THR A 63 -11.24 -13.28 8.70
CA THR A 63 -10.84 -14.46 9.49
C THR A 63 -9.50 -14.22 10.17
N ASP A 64 -9.05 -15.16 11.01
CA ASP A 64 -7.73 -15.07 11.63
C ASP A 64 -6.56 -15.29 10.66
N ALA A 65 -6.85 -15.62 9.40
CA ALA A 65 -5.87 -15.66 8.31
C ALA A 65 -5.79 -14.33 7.51
N ASP A 66 -6.67 -13.35 7.81
CA ASP A 66 -6.58 -11.99 7.27
C ASP A 66 -5.54 -11.17 8.05
N PRO A 67 -4.50 -10.60 7.40
CA PRO A 67 -3.47 -9.82 8.08
C PRO A 67 -4.02 -8.64 8.89
N HIS A 68 -5.10 -8.00 8.41
CA HIS A 68 -5.69 -6.81 9.01
C HIS A 68 -7.19 -7.01 9.29
N ASN A 69 -7.55 -8.20 9.78
CA ASN A 69 -8.91 -8.62 10.14
C ASN A 69 -9.72 -7.51 10.85
N ALA A 70 -10.68 -6.92 10.13
CA ALA A 70 -11.55 -5.85 10.62
C ALA A 70 -12.42 -6.27 11.82
N LYS A 71 -12.70 -7.56 12.03
CA LYS A 71 -13.44 -8.05 13.21
C LYS A 71 -12.68 -7.84 14.52
N ARG A 72 -11.36 -7.58 14.47
CA ARG A 72 -10.55 -7.22 15.64
C ARG A 72 -10.61 -5.72 15.97
N GLY A 73 -11.46 -4.97 15.27
CA GLY A 73 -11.74 -3.57 15.52
C GLY A 73 -10.91 -2.61 14.67
N PHE A 74 -11.32 -1.33 14.70
CA PHE A 74 -10.73 -0.26 13.89
C PHE A 74 -9.23 -0.11 14.12
N PHE A 75 -8.78 -0.02 15.38
CA PHE A 75 -7.36 0.19 15.68
C PHE A 75 -6.47 -0.94 15.13
N PHE A 76 -6.91 -2.20 15.27
CA PHE A 76 -6.17 -3.35 14.77
C PHE A 76 -6.04 -3.33 13.24
N SER A 77 -7.18 -3.17 12.54
CA SER A 77 -7.23 -3.15 11.07
C SER A 77 -6.56 -1.93 10.45
N HIS A 78 -6.52 -0.80 11.18
CA HIS A 78 -5.86 0.43 10.73
C HIS A 78 -4.33 0.28 10.83
N ILE A 79 -3.78 0.14 12.03
CA ILE A 79 -2.32 0.11 12.24
C ILE A 79 -1.85 -0.98 13.21
N GLY A 80 -2.72 -1.44 14.12
CA GLY A 80 -2.33 -2.37 15.18
C GLY A 80 -1.76 -3.69 14.68
N TRP A 81 -2.18 -4.17 13.51
CA TRP A 81 -1.65 -5.39 12.89
C TRP A 81 -0.15 -5.31 12.54
N LEU A 82 0.39 -4.11 12.32
CA LEU A 82 1.84 -3.90 12.10
C LEU A 82 2.63 -3.86 13.42
N LEU A 83 1.95 -3.60 14.54
CA LEU A 83 2.55 -3.41 15.86
C LEU A 83 2.59 -4.69 16.69
N CYS A 84 2.04 -5.79 16.17
CA CYS A 84 2.03 -7.09 16.83
C CYS A 84 2.56 -8.19 15.90
N ARG A 85 2.89 -9.33 16.50
CA ARG A 85 3.19 -10.54 15.70
C ARG A 85 1.94 -10.96 14.92
N ARG A 86 2.16 -11.51 13.72
CA ARG A 86 1.08 -12.05 12.89
C ARG A 86 0.45 -13.25 13.59
N HIS A 87 -0.83 -13.45 13.35
CA HIS A 87 -1.51 -14.66 13.81
C HIS A 87 -0.95 -15.89 13.06
N SER A 88 -0.91 -17.06 13.71
CA SER A 88 -0.33 -18.27 13.13
C SER A 88 -1.02 -18.69 11.83
N GLN A 89 -2.34 -18.49 11.73
CA GLN A 89 -3.09 -18.77 10.49
C GLN A 89 -2.66 -17.87 9.32
N VAL A 90 -2.29 -16.60 9.58
CA VAL A 90 -1.74 -15.71 8.53
C VAL A 90 -0.47 -16.33 7.95
N GLU A 91 0.45 -16.78 8.82
CA GLU A 91 1.72 -17.38 8.40
C GLU A 91 1.54 -18.71 7.66
N GLU A 92 0.61 -19.55 8.12
CA GLU A 92 0.28 -20.82 7.47
C GLU A 92 -0.32 -20.59 6.07
N LYS A 93 -1.33 -19.72 5.97
CA LYS A 93 -2.05 -19.48 4.72
C LYS A 93 -1.25 -18.64 3.73
N LEU A 94 -0.34 -17.76 4.19
CA LEU A 94 0.60 -17.04 3.32
C LEU A 94 1.43 -17.97 2.44
N LYS A 95 1.79 -19.16 2.94
CA LYS A 95 2.56 -20.17 2.17
C LYS A 95 1.78 -20.74 0.99
N GLN A 96 0.45 -20.63 1.03
CA GLN A 96 -0.47 -21.15 0.01
C GLN A 96 -0.84 -20.09 -1.05
N ILE A 97 -0.41 -18.84 -0.86
CA ILE A 97 -0.65 -17.77 -1.83
C ILE A 97 0.37 -17.89 -2.95
N ASP A 98 -0.11 -18.19 -4.15
CA ASP A 98 0.70 -18.18 -5.35
C ASP A 98 1.10 -16.73 -5.70
N VAL A 99 2.40 -16.54 -5.87
CA VAL A 99 3.06 -15.30 -6.29
C VAL A 99 4.12 -15.57 -7.36
N SER A 100 4.10 -16.76 -7.98
CA SER A 100 5.06 -17.17 -9.01
C SER A 100 5.16 -16.18 -10.16
N ASP A 101 4.04 -15.55 -10.53
CA ASP A 101 3.98 -14.48 -11.53
C ASP A 101 4.81 -13.24 -11.15
N LEU A 102 4.85 -12.90 -9.86
CA LEU A 102 5.60 -11.75 -9.36
C LEU A 102 7.09 -12.08 -9.22
N TRP A 103 7.43 -13.30 -8.81
CA TRP A 103 8.82 -13.79 -8.75
C TRP A 103 9.44 -13.94 -10.14
N ALA A 104 8.64 -14.22 -11.17
CA ALA A 104 9.09 -14.26 -12.56
C ALA A 104 9.39 -12.87 -13.15
N ASP A 105 8.99 -11.78 -12.48
CA ASP A 105 9.22 -10.42 -12.95
C ASP A 105 10.57 -9.88 -12.44
N PRO A 106 11.60 -9.74 -13.30
CA PRO A 106 12.92 -9.29 -12.88
C PRO A 106 12.92 -7.88 -12.28
N LEU A 107 11.98 -7.02 -12.68
CA LEU A 107 11.85 -5.68 -12.12
C LEU A 107 11.40 -5.74 -10.66
N LEU A 108 10.40 -6.57 -10.35
CA LEU A 108 9.91 -6.73 -8.97
C LEU A 108 10.92 -7.47 -8.11
N MET A 109 11.65 -8.42 -8.68
CA MET A 109 12.77 -9.09 -8.00
C MET A 109 13.86 -8.11 -7.60
N TYR A 110 14.22 -7.18 -8.50
CA TYR A 110 15.17 -6.12 -8.19
C TYR A 110 14.65 -5.21 -7.08
N GLN A 111 13.40 -4.75 -7.19
CA GLN A 111 12.76 -3.91 -6.18
C GLN A 111 12.74 -4.61 -4.81
N HIS A 112 12.33 -5.87 -4.76
CA HIS A 112 12.25 -6.67 -3.52
C HIS A 112 13.64 -6.86 -2.89
N LYS A 113 14.65 -7.23 -3.68
CA LYS A 113 16.03 -7.44 -3.21
C LYS A 113 16.65 -6.19 -2.59
N TYR A 114 16.42 -5.02 -3.20
CA TYR A 114 17.01 -3.75 -2.78
C TYR A 114 16.01 -2.83 -2.06
N TYR A 115 14.88 -3.37 -1.62
CA TYR A 115 13.72 -2.59 -1.19
C TYR A 115 14.06 -1.53 -0.14
N HIS A 116 14.77 -1.91 0.92
CA HIS A 116 15.12 -1.00 2.01
C HIS A 116 15.97 0.18 1.54
N SER A 117 17.00 -0.08 0.72
CA SER A 117 17.86 0.97 0.18
C SER A 117 17.11 1.88 -0.78
N LEU A 118 16.32 1.30 -1.69
CA LEU A 118 15.52 2.06 -2.64
C LEU A 118 14.43 2.89 -1.94
N MET A 119 13.81 2.34 -0.89
CA MET A 119 12.80 3.02 -0.08
C MET A 119 13.40 4.21 0.66
N LEU A 120 14.55 4.05 1.32
CA LEU A 120 15.22 5.18 1.99
C LEU A 120 15.52 6.31 0.99
N LEU A 121 16.04 5.94 -0.18
CA LEU A 121 16.36 6.89 -1.24
C LEU A 121 15.12 7.60 -1.78
N THR A 122 14.07 6.85 -2.14
CA THR A 122 12.91 7.39 -2.87
C THR A 122 11.83 7.98 -1.97
N CYS A 123 11.64 7.46 -0.76
CA CYS A 123 10.64 7.94 0.20
C CYS A 123 11.17 9.11 1.04
N PHE A 124 12.45 9.09 1.43
CA PHE A 124 13.00 10.07 2.37
C PHE A 124 14.03 11.01 1.74
N VAL A 125 15.06 10.48 1.08
CA VAL A 125 16.16 11.32 0.59
C VAL A 125 15.72 12.22 -0.57
N ILE A 126 15.25 11.63 -1.68
CA ILE A 126 14.89 12.39 -2.90
C ILE A 126 13.80 13.44 -2.62
N PRO A 127 12.68 13.13 -1.95
CA PRO A 127 11.63 14.13 -1.71
C PRO A 127 12.06 15.25 -0.75
N THR A 128 13.09 15.03 0.07
CA THR A 128 13.69 16.05 0.93
C THR A 128 14.69 16.91 0.15
N LEU A 129 15.52 16.31 -0.71
CA LEU A 129 16.55 17.07 -1.45
C LEU A 129 15.97 17.93 -2.57
N ILE A 130 14.93 17.47 -3.27
CA ILE A 130 14.32 18.24 -4.36
C ILE A 130 13.95 19.68 -3.94
N PRO A 131 13.16 19.90 -2.86
CA PRO A 131 12.85 21.27 -2.45
C PRO A 131 14.07 22.10 -2.05
N MET A 132 15.08 21.48 -1.44
CA MET A 132 16.30 22.17 -1.05
C MET A 132 17.09 22.69 -2.24
N TYR A 133 17.21 21.90 -3.31
CA TYR A 133 18.02 22.27 -4.48
C TYR A 133 17.26 23.07 -5.54
N PHE A 134 15.96 22.83 -5.71
CA PHE A 134 15.19 23.46 -6.81
C PHE A 134 14.47 24.75 -6.41
N TRP A 135 14.24 24.99 -5.12
CA TRP A 135 13.63 26.24 -4.64
C TRP A 135 14.16 26.69 -3.26
N SER A 136 15.38 26.26 -2.92
CA SER A 136 16.13 26.75 -1.76
C SER A 136 15.43 26.59 -0.40
N GLU A 137 14.63 25.54 -0.25
CA GLU A 137 13.99 25.22 1.03
C GLU A 137 15.03 24.77 2.08
N THR A 138 14.75 25.02 3.36
CA THR A 138 15.60 24.53 4.45
C THR A 138 15.47 23.01 4.61
N PHE A 139 16.53 22.36 5.10
CA PHE A 139 16.50 20.92 5.39
C PHE A 139 15.37 20.57 6.37
N GLU A 140 15.22 21.37 7.43
CA GLU A 140 14.22 21.13 8.48
C GLU A 140 12.80 21.13 7.89
N ASN A 141 12.42 22.16 7.14
CA ASN A 141 11.10 22.24 6.52
C ASN A 141 10.88 21.10 5.51
N ALA A 142 11.84 20.88 4.61
CA ALA A 142 11.75 19.85 3.59
C ALA A 142 11.55 18.45 4.19
N PHE A 143 12.32 18.13 5.22
CA PHE A 143 12.27 16.84 5.91
C PHE A 143 10.94 16.65 6.66
N HIS A 144 10.50 17.63 7.46
CA HIS A 144 9.25 17.53 8.21
C HIS A 144 8.02 17.47 7.30
N ILE A 145 7.98 18.26 6.22
CA ILE A 145 6.92 18.21 5.22
C ILE A 145 6.88 16.84 4.53
N ASN A 146 8.05 16.25 4.25
CA ASN A 146 8.12 14.92 3.67
C ASN A 146 7.65 13.82 4.63
N LEU A 147 8.03 13.89 5.92
CA LEU A 147 7.52 13.01 6.96
C LEU A 147 6.00 13.11 7.10
N PHE A 148 5.47 14.33 7.12
CA PHE A 148 4.02 14.55 7.18
C PHE A 148 3.32 13.93 5.96
N ARG A 149 3.87 14.10 4.75
CA ARG A 149 3.38 13.42 3.54
C ARG A 149 3.37 11.91 3.69
N TYR A 150 4.44 11.31 4.23
CA TYR A 150 4.50 9.86 4.46
C TYR A 150 3.39 9.41 5.41
N CYS A 151 3.22 10.10 6.53
CA CYS A 151 2.14 9.81 7.50
C CYS A 151 0.76 9.89 6.84
N LEU A 152 0.51 10.89 6.00
CA LEU A 152 -0.74 11.01 5.26
C LEU A 152 -0.96 9.85 4.29
N THR A 153 0.06 9.47 3.49
CA THR A 153 -0.02 8.32 2.58
C THR A 153 -0.34 7.03 3.35
N LEU A 154 0.34 6.80 4.47
CA LEU A 154 0.16 5.63 5.30
C LEU A 154 -1.28 5.54 5.85
N ASN A 155 -1.78 6.62 6.46
CA ASN A 155 -3.12 6.64 7.04
C ASN A 155 -4.21 6.54 5.96
N ALA A 156 -4.03 7.20 4.80
CA ALA A 156 -5.00 7.12 3.71
C ALA A 156 -5.17 5.68 3.19
N PHE A 157 -4.08 4.93 3.03
CA PHE A 157 -4.12 3.52 2.68
C PHE A 157 -4.75 2.67 3.81
N MET A 158 -4.38 2.92 5.07
CA MET A 158 -4.90 2.16 6.21
C MET A 158 -6.40 2.36 6.44
N LEU A 159 -6.98 3.47 5.98
CA LEU A 159 -8.43 3.69 5.99
C LEU A 159 -9.18 2.69 5.11
N VAL A 160 -8.57 2.19 4.03
CA VAL A 160 -9.17 1.14 3.19
C VAL A 160 -9.37 -0.13 4.02
N ASN A 161 -8.36 -0.55 4.78
CA ASN A 161 -8.46 -1.77 5.61
C ASN A 161 -9.43 -1.63 6.79
N SER A 162 -9.65 -0.41 7.27
CA SER A 162 -10.35 -0.14 8.53
C SER A 162 -11.71 0.51 8.30
N ALA A 163 -11.73 1.77 7.86
CA ALA A 163 -12.97 2.51 7.65
C ALA A 163 -13.83 1.87 6.56
N ALA A 164 -13.26 1.44 5.43
CA ALA A 164 -14.05 0.84 4.35
C ALA A 164 -14.60 -0.56 4.72
N HIS A 165 -14.11 -1.22 5.77
CA HIS A 165 -14.67 -2.49 6.27
C HIS A 165 -15.67 -2.32 7.42
N LEU A 166 -15.83 -1.11 7.96
CA LEU A 166 -16.64 -0.84 9.15
C LEU A 166 -17.73 0.20 8.93
N TYR A 167 -17.50 1.18 8.04
CA TYR A 167 -18.37 2.33 7.86
C TYR A 167 -18.59 2.61 6.37
N GLY A 168 -19.85 2.53 5.94
CA GLY A 168 -20.23 2.79 4.56
C GLY A 168 -21.55 2.10 4.20
N CYS A 169 -21.98 2.27 2.95
CA CYS A 169 -23.12 1.55 2.43
C CYS A 169 -22.69 0.25 1.72
N LYS A 170 -23.61 -0.72 1.60
CA LYS A 170 -23.33 -2.03 1.00
C LYS A 170 -24.34 -2.34 -0.11
N PRO A 171 -24.25 -1.63 -1.26
CA PRO A 171 -25.24 -1.76 -2.33
C PRO A 171 -25.12 -3.08 -3.09
N TYR A 172 -23.94 -3.70 -3.13
CA TYR A 172 -23.68 -4.91 -3.92
C TYR A 172 -23.87 -6.21 -3.13
N ASP A 173 -23.32 -6.29 -1.92
CA ASP A 173 -23.45 -7.46 -1.05
C ASP A 173 -23.46 -7.03 0.43
N ARG A 174 -24.59 -7.28 1.10
CA ARG A 174 -24.80 -6.92 2.52
C ARG A 174 -24.16 -7.90 3.51
N PHE A 175 -23.72 -9.07 3.06
CA PHE A 175 -23.21 -10.15 3.91
C PHE A 175 -21.69 -10.09 4.12
N ILE A 176 -20.98 -9.34 3.29
CA ILE A 176 -19.54 -9.08 3.45
C ILE A 176 -19.30 -7.80 4.26
N ASN A 177 -18.11 -7.65 4.85
CA ASN A 177 -17.74 -6.47 5.63
C ASN A 177 -17.40 -5.22 4.82
N PRO A 178 -16.67 -5.30 3.67
CA PRO A 178 -16.39 -4.15 2.82
C PRO A 178 -17.64 -3.31 2.51
N SER A 179 -17.46 -2.00 2.42
CA SER A 179 -18.51 -1.02 2.25
C SER A 179 -17.99 0.18 1.47
N GLU A 180 -18.88 0.83 0.73
CA GLU A 180 -18.58 2.02 -0.05
C GLU A 180 -18.51 3.24 0.89
N ASN A 181 -17.37 3.93 0.88
CA ASN A 181 -17.05 5.06 1.72
C ASN A 181 -16.45 6.21 0.91
N PHE A 182 -17.24 7.25 0.67
CA PHE A 182 -16.85 8.41 -0.14
C PHE A 182 -15.57 9.11 0.36
N ALA A 183 -15.39 9.23 1.68
CA ALA A 183 -14.20 9.89 2.23
C ALA A 183 -12.94 9.06 1.97
N VAL A 184 -13.03 7.73 2.15
CA VAL A 184 -11.93 6.82 1.81
C VAL A 184 -11.66 6.86 0.31
N ASN A 185 -12.69 6.92 -0.52
CA ASN A 185 -12.54 6.97 -1.97
C ASN A 185 -11.74 8.21 -2.42
N VAL A 186 -12.03 9.38 -1.85
CA VAL A 186 -11.29 10.62 -2.13
C VAL A 186 -9.85 10.54 -1.63
N LEU A 187 -9.63 10.09 -0.39
CA LEU A 187 -8.30 10.03 0.23
C LEU A 187 -7.41 8.93 -0.37
N ALA A 188 -7.98 7.79 -0.74
CA ALA A 188 -7.25 6.65 -1.28
C ALA A 188 -7.24 6.62 -2.81
N LEU A 189 -7.64 7.72 -3.49
CA LEU A 189 -7.65 7.86 -4.95
C LEU A 189 -8.40 6.74 -5.69
N GLY A 190 -9.64 6.45 -5.32
CA GLY A 190 -10.47 5.48 -6.04
C GLY A 190 -10.66 4.12 -5.35
N GLU A 191 -10.29 3.99 -4.07
CA GLU A 191 -10.17 2.70 -3.36
C GLU A 191 -11.08 2.60 -2.12
N GLY A 192 -12.11 3.43 -2.03
CA GLY A 192 -13.02 3.46 -0.88
C GLY A 192 -14.44 3.13 -1.25
#